data_AF-A0A6V7KV23-F1
#
_entry.id   AF-A0A6V7KV23-F1
#
_cell.length_a   1.000
_cell.length_b   1.000
_cell.length_c   1.000
_cell.angle_alpha   90.00
_cell.angle_beta   90.00
_cell.angle_gamma   90.00
#
_symmetry.space_group_name_H-M   'P 1'
#
loop_
_entity.id
_entity.type
_entity.pdbx_description
1 polymer ?
#
loop_
_entity_poly.entity_id
_entity_poly.type
_entity_poly.pdbx_seq_one_letter_code
_entity_poly.pdbx_strand_id
1 'polypeptide(L)' 'FYGPNSIILQKAKIQIADQEFCKEAYHYTQTIYPTQICAYDPSEERGACT' A
#
# COMPACT_ATOMS: atom_id res chain seq x y z
N PHE A 1 -11.83 8.20 7.82
CA PHE A 1 -11.98 7.81 9.23
C PHE A 1 -10.98 6.70 9.49
N TYR A 2 -9.95 6.96 10.31
CA TYR A 2 -9.00 5.94 10.70
C TYR A 2 -9.50 5.25 11.98
N GLY A 3 -9.38 3.92 12.03
CA GLY A 3 -9.78 3.12 13.20
C GLY A 3 -8.84 3.34 14.40
N PRO A 4 -9.14 2.74 15.56
CA PRO A 4 -8.25 2.83 16.72
C PRO A 4 -6.90 2.16 16.44
N ASN A 5 -5.83 2.75 16.95
CA ASN A 5 -4.50 2.17 16.86
C ASN A 5 -4.36 0.95 17.77
N SER A 6 -3.69 -0.08 17.25
CA SER A 6 -3.42 -1.29 18.02
C SER A 6 -2.28 -1.05 19.01
N ILE A 7 -2.43 -1.53 20.24
CA ILE A 7 -1.34 -1.59 21.23
C ILE A 7 -0.43 -2.81 21.02
N ILE A 8 -0.75 -3.66 20.03
CA ILE A 8 -0.01 -4.87 19.69
C ILE A 8 0.53 -4.74 18.27
N LEU A 9 1.81 -5.07 18.06
CA LEU A 9 2.42 -5.10 16.74
C LEU A 9 1.64 -6.02 15.79
N GLN A 10 1.18 -5.47 14.68
CA GLN A 10 0.48 -6.21 13.62
C GLN A 10 1.45 -6.60 12.52
N LYS A 11 1.19 -7.73 11.85
CA LYS A 11 1.88 -8.12 10.61
C LYS A 11 0.87 -8.51 9.55
N ALA A 12 1.16 -8.16 8.31
CA ALA A 12 0.40 -8.59 7.14
C ALA A 12 1.36 -9.19 6.10
N LYS A 13 0.85 -10.15 5.32
CA LYS A 13 1.50 -10.61 4.09
C LYS A 13 0.82 -9.89 2.95
N ILE A 14 1.60 -9.15 2.16
CA ILE A 14 1.15 -8.37 1.00
C ILE A 14 2.15 -8.58 -0.13
N GLN A 15 1.71 -8.48 -1.38
CA GLN A 15 2.55 -8.71 -2.55
C GLN A 15 3.16 -7.40 -3.03
N ILE A 16 4.40 -7.44 -3.52
CA ILE A 16 5.01 -6.29 -4.20
C ILE A 16 4.33 -6.16 -5.55
N ALA A 17 3.76 -5.00 -5.83
CA ALA A 17 3.18 -4.70 -7.13
C ALA A 17 4.26 -4.21 -8.09
N ASP A 18 4.03 -4.34 -9.39
CA ASP A 18 4.94 -3.79 -10.39
C ASP A 18 4.89 -2.25 -10.43
N GLN A 19 5.94 -1.67 -10.99
CA GLN A 19 6.11 -0.21 -10.98
C GLN A 19 5.08 0.54 -11.83
N GLU A 20 4.58 -0.08 -12.90
CA GLU A 20 3.60 0.54 -13.79
C GLU A 20 2.25 0.61 -13.10
N PHE A 21 1.83 -0.49 -12.48
CA PHE A 21 0.66 -0.54 -11.62
C PHE A 21 0.72 0.53 -10.53
N CYS A 22 1.86 0.68 -9.83
CA CYS A 22 1.98 1.72 -8.81
C CYS A 22 1.81 3.14 -9.37
N LYS A 23 2.38 3.44 -10.55
CA LYS A 23 2.22 4.75 -11.18
C LYS A 23 0.77 5.01 -11.55
N GLU A 24 0.10 4.04 -12.15
CA GLU A 24 -1.31 4.14 -12.53
C GLU A 24 -2.22 4.28 -11.31
N ALA A 25 -2.00 3.50 -10.26
CA ALA A 25 -2.79 3.56 -9.03
C ALA A 25 -2.74 4.94 -8.36
N TYR A 26 -1.61 5.64 -8.47
CA TYR A 26 -1.38 6.91 -7.80
C TYR A 26 -1.38 8.12 -8.74
N HIS A 27 -1.63 7.96 -10.04
CA HIS A 27 -1.39 9.01 -11.04
C HIS A 27 -2.13 10.33 -10.78
N TYR A 28 -3.28 10.29 -10.10
CA TYR A 28 -4.06 11.48 -9.72
C TYR A 28 -3.62 12.14 -8.41
N THR A 29 -2.83 11.44 -7.58
CA THR A 29 -2.54 11.88 -6.19
C THR A 29 -1.07 12.14 -5.93
N GLN A 30 -0.17 11.39 -6.55
CA GLN A 30 1.28 11.52 -6.33
C GLN A 30 2.10 10.94 -7.48
N THR A 31 3.28 11.51 -7.70
CA THR A 31 4.27 10.94 -8.62
C THR A 31 5.08 9.84 -7.94
N ILE A 32 5.07 8.63 -8.51
CA ILE A 32 5.86 7.51 -8.02
C ILE A 32 7.22 7.45 -8.74
N TYR A 33 8.31 7.60 -7.98
CA TYR A 33 9.68 7.56 -8.50
C TYR A 33 10.21 6.13 -8.61
N PRO A 34 11.22 5.86 -9.47
CA PRO A 34 11.83 4.53 -9.61
C PRO A 34 12.44 3.94 -8.33
N THR A 35 12.71 4.77 -7.32
CA THR A 35 13.23 4.36 -6.01
C THR A 35 12.13 3.99 -5.01
N GLN A 36 10.86 4.12 -5.40
CA GLN A 36 9.70 3.79 -4.58
C GLN A 36 9.01 2.56 -5.14
N ILE A 37 8.45 1.74 -4.25
CA ILE A 37 7.61 0.59 -4.57
C ILE A 37 6.26 0.75 -3.86
N CYS A 38 5.23 0.08 -4.38
CA CYS A 38 3.98 -0.11 -3.66
C CYS A 38 3.71 -1.61 -3.47
N ALA A 39 2.88 -1.94 -2.49
CA ALA A 39 2.45 -3.29 -2.22
C ALA A 39 0.92 -3.33 -2.23
N TYR A 40 0.36 -4.39 -2.81
CA TYR A 40 -1.07 -4.57 -2.99
C TYR A 40 -1.43 -6.05 -2.86
N ASP A 41 -2.60 -6.35 -2.31
CA ASP A 41 -3.18 -7.69 -2.31
C ASP A 41 -4.48 -7.65 -3.14
N PRO A 42 -4.55 -8.34 -4.30
CA PRO A 42 -5.75 -8.36 -5.12
C PRO A 42 -6.88 -9.22 -4.54
N SER A 43 -6.59 -10.05 -3.53
CA SER A 43 -7.57 -10.97 -2.95
C SER A 43 -8.35 -10.37 -1.78
N GLU A 44 -7.76 -9.41 -1.06
CA GLU A 44 -8.35 -8.81 0.13
C GLU A 44 -7.89 -7.37 0.33
N GLU A 45 -8.75 -6.51 0.89
CA GLU A 45 -8.38 -5.14 1.25
C GLU A 45 -7.43 -5.14 2.45
N ARG A 46 -6.13 -4.93 2.17
CA ARG A 46 -5.07 -4.89 3.18
C ARG A 46 -4.05 -3.80 2.85
N GLY A 47 -3.58 -3.09 3.87
CA GLY A 47 -2.60 -2.02 3.71
C GLY A 47 -2.02 -1.57 5.05
N ALA A 48 -1.09 -0.62 4.99
CA ALA A 48 -0.57 0.06 6.18
C ALA A 48 -1.41 1.31 6.47
N CYS A 49 -1.59 1.61 7.74
CA CYS A 49 -2.33 2.79 8.20
C CYS A 49 -1.67 3.33 9.49
N THR A 50 -1.87 4.62 9.76
CA THR A 50 -1.36 5.36 10.93
C THR A 50 -2.46 5.76 11.88
#